data_AF-A0A368YS72-F1
#
_entry.id   AF-A0A368YS72-F1
#
_cell.length_a   1.000
_cell.length_b   1.000
_cell.length_c   1.000
_cell.angle_alpha   90.00
_cell.angle_beta   90.00
_cell.angle_gamma   90.00
#
_symmetry.space_group_name_H-M   'P 1'
#
loop_
_entity.id
_entity.type
_entity.pdbx_description
1 polymer ?
#
loop_
_entity_poly.entity_id
_entity_poly.type
_entity_poly.pdbx_seq_one_letter_code
_entity_poly.pdbx_strand_id
1 'polypeptide(L)'
;MSETQPVIAAVVRTHVENAAFFWAQRDTLAAEDPPDTEAIAFVDARLEANLDALRIAGAAVWPFIIEAFEAFPEKGELFVLTHRALETGDARRLEQAVAFARVCDDGTRGLCGAFEWLPPKVTAAVVRDWVDSGDSARTEAALAAMIAHGGHPGDRLERLMRNGSDTVRRMAASFASRPGRPDATVTGGD
;
A
#
# COMPACT_ATOMS: atom_id res chain seq x y z
N MET A 1 24.34 -10.95 23.44
CA MET A 1 25.04 -10.13 22.42
C MET A 1 24.42 -10.51 21.08
N SER A 2 23.61 -9.64 20.48
CA SER A 2 23.03 -9.91 19.16
C SER A 2 24.12 -9.63 18.12
N GLU A 3 24.64 -10.67 17.49
CA GLU A 3 25.58 -10.53 16.36
C GLU A 3 24.85 -9.83 15.22
N THR A 4 25.32 -8.63 14.87
CA THR A 4 24.82 -7.92 13.70
C THR A 4 25.43 -8.59 12.47
N GLN A 5 24.64 -9.39 11.76
CA GLN A 5 25.08 -10.00 10.51
C GLN A 5 25.54 -8.92 9.52
N PRO A 6 26.68 -9.11 8.83
CA PRO A 6 27.17 -8.12 7.87
C PRO A 6 26.17 -7.97 6.71
N VAL A 7 25.74 -6.73 6.47
CA VAL A 7 24.86 -6.39 5.34
C VAL A 7 25.68 -6.45 4.05
N ILE A 8 25.34 -7.38 3.17
CA ILE A 8 25.93 -7.45 1.83
C ILE A 8 25.11 -6.53 0.92
N ALA A 9 25.64 -5.34 0.63
CA ALA A 9 24.94 -4.28 -0.10
C ALA A 9 24.32 -4.75 -1.43
N ALA A 10 25.05 -5.54 -2.22
CA ALA A 10 24.55 -6.08 -3.49
C ALA A 10 23.33 -6.99 -3.30
N VAL A 11 23.30 -7.81 -2.24
CA VAL A 11 22.19 -8.72 -1.94
C VAL A 11 20.95 -7.92 -1.54
N VAL A 12 21.10 -6.90 -0.69
CA VAL A 12 19.98 -6.04 -0.29
C VAL A 12 19.41 -5.29 -1.49
N ARG A 13 20.26 -4.75 -2.35
CA ARG A 13 19.85 -4.09 -3.59
C ARG A 13 19.01 -5.02 -4.47
N THR A 14 19.49 -6.25 -4.72
CA THR A 14 18.73 -7.24 -5.49
C THR A 14 17.38 -7.55 -4.87
N HIS A 15 17.26 -7.64 -3.54
CA HIS A 15 15.96 -7.86 -2.89
C HIS A 15 15.01 -6.67 -3.03
N VAL A 16 15.52 -5.43 -3.00
CA VAL A 16 14.71 -4.23 -3.26
C VAL A 16 14.18 -4.24 -4.69
N GLU A 17 15.06 -4.45 -5.67
CA GLU A 17 14.72 -4.50 -7.10
C GLU A 17 13.72 -5.63 -7.39
N ASN A 18 13.95 -6.83 -6.83
CA ASN A 18 13.04 -7.95 -7.01
C ASN A 18 11.68 -7.71 -6.35
N ALA A 19 11.62 -7.10 -5.16
CA ALA A 19 10.35 -6.78 -4.52
C ALA A 19 9.53 -5.79 -5.37
N ALA A 20 10.18 -4.76 -5.93
CA ALA A 20 9.54 -3.82 -6.84
C ALA A 20 9.03 -4.52 -8.11
N PHE A 21 9.89 -5.32 -8.75
CA PHE A 21 9.56 -6.09 -9.95
C PHE A 21 8.38 -7.06 -9.73
N PHE A 22 8.44 -7.89 -8.69
CA PHE A 22 7.39 -8.89 -8.44
C PHE A 22 6.07 -8.22 -8.07
N TRP A 23 6.08 -7.13 -7.31
CA TRP A 23 4.83 -6.43 -7.05
C TRP A 23 4.25 -5.79 -8.32
N ALA A 24 5.08 -5.17 -9.18
CA ALA A 24 4.61 -4.62 -10.45
C ALA A 24 4.04 -5.71 -11.38
N GLN A 25 4.68 -6.89 -11.43
CA GLN A 25 4.17 -8.06 -12.17
C GLN A 25 2.85 -8.56 -11.58
N ARG A 26 2.75 -8.67 -10.25
CA ARG A 26 1.51 -9.04 -9.56
C ARG A 26 0.36 -8.11 -9.93
N ASP A 27 0.62 -6.80 -9.93
CA ASP A 27 -0.35 -5.78 -10.28
C ASP A 27 -0.86 -5.93 -11.72
N THR A 28 0.03 -6.23 -12.67
CA THR A 28 -0.34 -6.53 -14.06
C THR A 28 -1.19 -7.79 -14.18
N LEU A 29 -0.78 -8.90 -13.54
CA LEU A 29 -1.53 -10.16 -13.57
C LEU A 29 -2.92 -10.02 -12.93
N ALA A 30 -3.03 -9.25 -11.86
CA ALA A 30 -4.30 -8.99 -11.19
C ALA A 30 -5.29 -8.18 -12.05
N ALA A 31 -4.81 -7.49 -13.09
CA ALA A 31 -5.63 -6.70 -14.00
C ALA A 31 -6.11 -7.49 -15.23
N GLU A 32 -5.67 -8.73 -15.42
CA GLU A 32 -6.14 -9.61 -16.51
C GLU A 32 -7.61 -10.04 -16.30
N ASP A 33 -8.31 -10.37 -17.39
CA ASP A 33 -9.69 -10.86 -17.36
C ASP A 33 -9.84 -12.19 -18.14
N PRO A 34 -9.99 -13.35 -17.45
CA PRO A 34 -9.94 -13.51 -15.99
C PRO A 34 -8.49 -13.42 -15.44
N PRO A 35 -8.30 -13.05 -14.16
CA PRO A 35 -6.97 -13.05 -13.55
C PRO A 35 -6.35 -14.44 -13.47
N ASP A 36 -5.07 -14.56 -13.82
CA ASP A 36 -4.30 -15.80 -13.60
C ASP A 36 -3.93 -15.96 -12.12
N THR A 37 -4.84 -16.58 -11.36
CA THR A 37 -4.68 -16.78 -9.92
C THR A 37 -3.48 -17.66 -9.53
N GLU A 38 -3.06 -18.58 -10.41
CA GLU A 38 -1.91 -19.45 -10.14
C GLU A 38 -0.60 -18.68 -10.31
N ALA A 39 -0.50 -17.89 -11.40
CA ALA A 39 0.62 -16.99 -11.61
C ALA A 39 0.73 -15.95 -10.48
N ILE A 40 -0.39 -15.37 -10.06
CA ILE A 40 -0.42 -14.42 -8.93
C ILE A 40 0.12 -15.08 -7.66
N ALA A 41 -0.35 -16.28 -7.30
CA ALA A 41 0.12 -16.97 -6.09
C ALA A 41 1.64 -17.27 -6.13
N PHE A 42 2.17 -17.61 -7.31
CA PHE A 42 3.60 -17.85 -7.52
C PHE A 42 4.45 -16.58 -7.38
N VAL A 43 3.91 -15.44 -7.84
CA VAL A 43 4.54 -14.12 -7.70
C VAL A 43 4.46 -13.63 -6.26
N ASP A 44 3.32 -13.82 -5.59
CA ASP A 44 3.12 -13.44 -4.18
C ASP A 44 4.15 -14.10 -3.26
N ALA A 45 4.43 -15.39 -3.45
CA ALA A 45 5.45 -16.10 -2.67
C ALA A 45 6.86 -15.50 -2.85
N ARG A 46 7.20 -15.04 -4.06
CA ARG A 46 8.49 -14.40 -4.35
C ARG A 46 8.56 -12.99 -3.80
N LEU A 47 7.48 -12.24 -3.95
CA LEU A 47 7.37 -10.91 -3.38
C LEU A 47 7.60 -10.98 -1.86
N GLU A 48 6.88 -11.85 -1.17
CA GLU A 48 7.00 -11.99 0.29
C GLU A 48 8.41 -12.39 0.73
N ALA A 49 9.06 -13.32 0.02
CA ALA A 49 10.45 -13.71 0.31
C ALA A 49 11.44 -12.53 0.20
N ASN A 50 11.23 -11.63 -0.78
CA ASN A 50 12.06 -10.43 -0.92
C ASN A 50 11.74 -9.40 0.17
N LEU A 51 10.45 -9.20 0.50
CA LEU A 51 10.02 -8.32 1.60
C LEU A 51 10.58 -8.79 2.95
N ASP A 52 10.62 -10.10 3.20
CA ASP A 52 11.28 -10.69 4.37
C ASP A 52 12.77 -10.37 4.43
N ALA A 53 13.48 -10.43 3.30
CA ALA A 53 14.88 -10.01 3.25
C ALA A 53 15.04 -8.52 3.60
N LEU A 54 14.10 -7.65 3.18
CA LEU A 54 14.10 -6.24 3.56
C LEU A 54 13.85 -6.04 5.07
N ARG A 55 12.99 -6.89 5.68
CA ARG A 55 12.78 -6.91 7.14
C ARG A 55 14.06 -7.29 7.87
N ILE A 56 14.77 -8.33 7.41
CA ILE A 56 16.04 -8.78 7.97
C ILE A 56 17.11 -7.68 7.88
N ALA A 57 17.20 -6.99 6.73
CA ALA A 57 18.12 -5.86 6.54
C ALA A 57 17.78 -4.63 7.43
N GLY A 58 16.55 -4.56 7.97
CA GLY A 58 16.14 -3.54 8.92
C GLY A 58 16.27 -2.13 8.37
N ALA A 59 16.96 -1.25 9.10
CA ALA A 59 17.17 0.14 8.69
C ALA A 59 18.21 0.30 7.56
N ALA A 60 19.07 -0.70 7.34
CA ALA A 60 20.12 -0.63 6.32
C ALA A 60 19.57 -0.71 4.89
N VAL A 61 18.31 -1.12 4.72
CA VAL A 61 17.64 -1.21 3.41
C VAL A 61 17.36 0.16 2.79
N TRP A 62 17.24 1.21 3.61
CA TRP A 62 16.66 2.49 3.17
C TRP A 62 17.44 3.22 2.07
N PRO A 63 18.77 3.30 2.10
CA PRO A 63 19.53 3.89 0.99
C PRO A 63 19.24 3.19 -0.34
N PHE A 64 19.08 1.86 -0.34
CA PHE A 64 18.83 1.07 -1.54
C PHE A 64 17.41 1.27 -2.09
N ILE A 65 16.41 1.47 -1.22
CA ILE A 65 15.03 1.80 -1.62
C ILE A 65 14.99 3.17 -2.31
N ILE A 66 15.69 4.16 -1.74
CA ILE A 66 15.76 5.49 -2.33
C ILE A 66 16.54 5.45 -3.66
N GLU A 67 17.68 4.77 -3.71
CA GLU A 67 18.46 4.60 -4.94
C GLU A 67 17.64 3.92 -6.05
N ALA A 68 16.90 2.87 -5.72
CA ALA A 68 16.03 2.18 -6.67
C ALA A 68 14.94 3.12 -7.22
N PHE A 69 14.23 3.84 -6.33
CA PHE A 69 13.18 4.78 -6.73
C PHE A 69 13.72 5.96 -7.56
N GLU A 70 14.88 6.50 -7.21
CA GLU A 70 15.51 7.60 -7.98
C GLU A 70 15.95 7.14 -9.38
N ALA A 71 16.40 5.88 -9.50
CA ALA A 71 16.77 5.30 -10.79
C ALA A 71 15.55 4.97 -11.66
N PHE A 72 14.48 4.45 -11.04
CA PHE A 72 13.26 4.00 -11.68
C PHE A 72 12.04 4.42 -10.85
N PRO A 73 11.47 5.63 -11.05
CA PRO A 73 10.36 6.15 -10.26
C PRO A 73 9.01 5.53 -10.69
N GLU A 74 8.91 4.20 -10.68
CA GLU A 74 7.74 3.45 -11.12
C GLU A 74 6.91 2.92 -9.93
N LYS A 75 5.78 2.29 -10.25
CA LYS A 75 4.83 1.77 -9.26
C LYS A 75 5.46 0.73 -8.32
N GLY A 76 6.40 -0.08 -8.81
CA GLY A 76 7.10 -1.11 -8.02
C GLY A 76 7.95 -0.53 -6.89
N GLU A 77 8.75 0.47 -7.23
CA GLU A 77 9.65 1.13 -6.29
C GLU A 77 8.84 1.96 -5.28
N LEU A 78 7.78 2.63 -5.74
CA LEU A 78 6.84 3.33 -4.86
C LEU A 78 6.15 2.37 -3.89
N PHE A 79 5.79 1.16 -4.34
CA PHE A 79 5.25 0.12 -3.47
C PHE A 79 6.25 -0.26 -2.38
N VAL A 80 7.50 -0.59 -2.74
CA VAL A 80 8.52 -1.01 -1.75
C VAL A 80 8.78 0.09 -0.71
N LEU A 81 8.89 1.34 -1.17
CA LEU A 81 9.08 2.49 -0.30
C LEU A 81 7.90 2.66 0.67
N THR A 82 6.68 2.64 0.14
CA THR A 82 5.45 2.79 0.94
C THR A 82 5.29 1.63 1.93
N HIS A 83 5.48 0.40 1.47
CA HIS A 83 5.39 -0.81 2.28
C HIS A 83 6.33 -0.73 3.48
N ARG A 84 7.60 -0.41 3.25
CA ARG A 84 8.57 -0.29 4.34
C ARG A 84 8.27 0.87 5.28
N ALA A 85 7.73 1.98 4.78
CA ALA A 85 7.37 3.12 5.62
C ALA A 85 6.22 2.77 6.57
N LEU A 86 5.17 2.12 6.05
CA LEU A 86 4.02 1.64 6.83
C LEU A 86 4.44 0.59 7.85
N GLU A 87 5.21 -0.41 7.41
CA GLU A 87 5.62 -1.54 8.26
C GLU A 87 6.52 -1.11 9.43
N THR A 88 7.33 -0.07 9.23
CA THR A 88 8.20 0.50 10.29
C THR A 88 7.55 1.66 11.06
N GLY A 89 6.33 2.07 10.69
CA GLY A 89 5.65 3.22 11.29
C GLY A 89 6.35 4.56 11.06
N ASP A 90 7.18 4.68 10.02
CA ASP A 90 7.93 5.90 9.73
C ASP A 90 7.07 6.90 8.96
N ALA A 91 6.38 7.77 9.71
CA ALA A 91 5.52 8.80 9.16
C ALA A 91 6.26 9.74 8.19
N ARG A 92 7.54 10.04 8.42
CA ARG A 92 8.31 10.94 7.54
C ARG A 92 8.55 10.30 6.18
N ARG A 93 8.90 9.02 6.16
CA ARG A 93 9.07 8.27 4.90
C ARG A 93 7.73 8.03 4.19
N LEU A 94 6.66 7.89 4.95
CA LEU A 94 5.33 7.77 4.36
C LEU A 94 4.88 9.08 3.68
N GLU A 95 5.16 10.23 4.29
CA GLU A 95 4.95 11.54 3.65
C GLU A 95 5.80 11.71 2.39
N GLN A 96 7.04 11.22 2.41
CA GLN A 96 7.90 11.17 1.23
C GLN A 96 7.28 10.29 0.12
N ALA A 97 6.68 9.14 0.47
CA ALA A 97 5.95 8.29 -0.48
C ALA A 97 4.78 9.03 -1.14
N VAL A 98 4.01 9.80 -0.36
CA VAL A 98 2.90 10.61 -0.88
C VAL A 98 3.40 11.69 -1.83
N ALA A 99 4.53 12.33 -1.53
CA ALA A 99 5.14 13.31 -2.43
C ALA A 99 5.58 12.68 -3.75
N PHE A 100 6.19 11.49 -3.68
CA PHE A 100 6.65 10.74 -4.84
C PHE A 100 5.50 10.19 -5.71
N ALA A 101 4.42 9.71 -5.10
CA ALA A 101 3.23 9.25 -5.81
C ALA A 101 2.61 10.30 -6.75
N ARG A 102 2.86 11.59 -6.49
CA ARG A 102 2.34 12.71 -7.31
C ARG A 102 3.13 12.95 -8.60
N VAL A 103 4.34 12.39 -8.71
CA VAL A 103 5.23 12.60 -9.86
C VAL A 103 5.57 11.31 -10.61
N CYS A 104 5.13 10.14 -10.12
CA CYS A 104 5.24 8.86 -10.84
C CYS A 104 4.29 8.78 -12.04
N ASP A 105 4.73 8.16 -13.12
CA ASP A 105 3.94 7.99 -14.36
C ASP A 105 2.66 7.16 -14.14
N ASP A 106 2.76 6.11 -13.33
CA ASP A 106 1.63 5.25 -12.93
C ASP A 106 0.86 5.79 -11.69
N GLY A 107 1.12 7.04 -11.31
CA GLY A 107 0.45 7.76 -10.23
C GLY A 107 0.54 7.08 -8.86
N THR A 108 -0.61 6.93 -8.19
CA THR A 108 -0.72 6.45 -6.81
C THR A 108 -0.69 4.93 -6.68
N ARG A 109 -0.47 4.18 -7.77
CA ARG A 109 -0.69 2.73 -7.78
C ARG A 109 0.20 1.97 -6.81
N GLY A 110 1.50 2.29 -6.75
CA GLY A 110 2.43 1.71 -5.78
C GLY A 110 2.06 2.04 -4.32
N LEU A 111 1.63 3.29 -4.08
CA LEU A 111 1.14 3.73 -2.77
C LEU A 111 -0.08 2.90 -2.34
N CYS A 112 -1.11 2.81 -3.18
CA CYS A 112 -2.31 2.00 -2.93
C CYS A 112 -1.98 0.52 -2.73
N GLY A 113 -1.07 -0.03 -3.55
CA GLY A 113 -0.63 -1.41 -3.46
C GLY A 113 -0.08 -1.82 -2.09
N ALA A 114 0.69 -0.95 -1.46
CA ALA A 114 1.24 -1.22 -0.14
C ALA A 114 0.15 -1.26 0.94
N PHE A 115 -0.88 -0.42 0.81
CA PHE A 115 -2.05 -0.42 1.69
C PHE A 115 -2.94 -1.65 1.48
N GLU A 116 -3.04 -2.15 0.25
CA GLU A 116 -3.74 -3.39 -0.09
C GLU A 116 -2.99 -4.62 0.43
N TRP A 117 -1.66 -4.63 0.31
CA TRP A 117 -0.82 -5.76 0.72
C TRP A 117 -0.73 -5.93 2.23
N LEU A 118 -0.48 -4.84 2.96
CA LEU A 118 -0.24 -4.89 4.40
C LEU A 118 -1.54 -5.17 5.19
N PRO A 119 -1.47 -5.98 6.25
CA PRO A 119 -2.65 -6.34 7.02
C PRO A 119 -3.23 -5.12 7.76
N PRO A 120 -4.55 -5.08 8.04
CA PRO A 120 -5.21 -3.94 8.69
C PRO A 120 -4.57 -3.49 10.00
N LYS A 121 -3.98 -4.41 10.77
CA LYS A 121 -3.27 -4.07 12.02
C LYS A 121 -2.10 -3.09 11.82
N VAL A 122 -1.49 -3.06 10.62
CA VAL A 122 -0.40 -2.14 10.26
C VAL A 122 -0.96 -0.84 9.72
N THR A 123 -1.99 -0.90 8.87
CA THR A 123 -2.45 0.26 8.10
C THR A 123 -3.61 1.03 8.73
N ALA A 124 -4.35 0.44 9.68
CA ALA A 124 -5.63 1.00 10.16
C ALA A 124 -5.53 2.40 10.78
N ALA A 125 -4.44 2.72 11.49
CA ALA A 125 -4.25 4.07 12.01
C ALA A 125 -4.15 5.09 10.88
N VAL A 126 -3.27 4.83 9.92
CA VAL A 126 -3.07 5.69 8.75
C VAL A 126 -4.33 5.79 7.90
N VAL A 127 -5.02 4.67 7.66
CA VAL A 127 -6.30 4.64 6.91
C VAL A 127 -7.34 5.55 7.56
N ARG A 128 -7.48 5.54 8.89
CA ARG A 128 -8.44 6.41 9.60
C ARG A 128 -8.12 7.89 9.42
N ASP A 129 -6.84 8.24 9.42
CA ASP A 129 -6.38 9.62 9.28
C ASP A 129 -6.49 10.09 7.82
N TRP A 130 -6.29 9.18 6.86
CA TRP A 130 -6.14 9.52 5.46
C TRP A 130 -7.44 9.54 4.67
N VAL A 131 -8.42 8.70 5.04
CA VAL A 131 -9.68 8.51 4.28
C VAL A 131 -10.46 9.80 4.06
N ASP A 132 -10.25 10.84 4.85
CA ASP A 132 -10.91 12.13 4.67
C ASP A 132 -9.96 13.31 4.86
N SER A 133 -8.69 13.11 4.56
CA SER A 133 -7.64 14.11 4.78
C SER A 133 -7.70 15.31 3.82
N GLY A 134 -8.58 15.28 2.82
CA GLY A 134 -8.64 16.27 1.74
C GLY A 134 -7.54 16.12 0.67
N ASP A 135 -6.58 15.22 0.89
CA ASP A 135 -5.55 14.85 -0.07
C ASP A 135 -6.00 13.64 -0.90
N SER A 136 -6.01 13.79 -2.22
CA SER A 136 -6.50 12.74 -3.13
C SER A 136 -5.67 11.46 -3.05
N ALA A 137 -4.33 11.55 -3.01
CA ALA A 137 -3.46 10.38 -3.00
C ALA A 137 -3.60 9.59 -1.69
N ARG A 138 -3.66 10.30 -0.55
CA ARG A 138 -3.93 9.69 0.75
C ARG A 138 -5.31 9.04 0.80
N THR A 139 -6.32 9.73 0.28
CA THR A 139 -7.70 9.23 0.24
C THR A 139 -7.83 7.98 -0.64
N GLU A 140 -7.18 7.97 -1.80
CA GLU A 140 -7.11 6.80 -2.70
C GLU A 140 -6.47 5.61 -2.00
N ALA A 141 -5.31 5.77 -1.35
CA ALA A 141 -4.64 4.71 -0.63
C ALA A 141 -5.47 4.15 0.54
N ALA A 142 -6.16 5.03 1.28
CA ALA A 142 -7.05 4.62 2.35
C ALA A 142 -8.25 3.81 1.84
N LEU A 143 -8.87 4.25 0.73
CA LEU A 143 -9.97 3.52 0.10
C LEU A 143 -9.49 2.19 -0.49
N ALA A 144 -8.29 2.12 -1.06
CA ALA A 144 -7.69 0.90 -1.59
C ALA A 144 -7.56 -0.17 -0.50
N ALA A 145 -7.00 0.20 0.67
CA ALA A 145 -6.98 -0.68 1.85
C ALA A 145 -8.39 -1.15 2.25
N MET A 146 -9.36 -0.25 2.33
CA MET A 146 -10.73 -0.62 2.70
C MET A 146 -11.35 -1.60 1.70
N ILE A 147 -11.13 -1.40 0.40
CA ILE A 147 -11.64 -2.30 -0.65
C ILE A 147 -11.02 -3.69 -0.49
N ALA A 148 -9.69 -3.76 -0.38
CA ALA A 148 -8.94 -5.01 -0.30
C ALA A 148 -9.28 -5.81 0.97
N HIS A 149 -9.47 -5.13 2.10
CA HIS A 149 -9.68 -5.78 3.40
C HIS A 149 -11.16 -5.87 3.81
N GLY A 150 -12.10 -5.60 2.90
CA GLY A 150 -13.54 -5.68 3.19
C GLY A 150 -14.05 -4.65 4.19
N GLY A 151 -13.36 -3.52 4.31
CA GLY A 151 -13.77 -2.36 5.11
C GLY A 151 -14.87 -1.52 4.43
N HIS A 152 -15.34 -0.49 5.14
CA HIS A 152 -16.35 0.45 4.63
C HIS A 152 -16.10 1.85 5.22
N PRO A 153 -16.24 2.94 4.45
CA PRO A 153 -16.01 4.31 4.92
C PRO A 153 -17.07 4.84 5.91
N GLY A 154 -18.21 4.14 6.03
CA GLY A 154 -19.32 4.51 6.93
C GLY A 154 -19.95 5.83 6.52
N ASP A 155 -20.22 6.69 7.50
CA ASP A 155 -20.80 8.04 7.33
C ASP A 155 -19.99 8.95 6.40
N ARG A 156 -18.73 8.61 6.13
CA ARG A 156 -17.87 9.37 5.20
C ARG A 156 -18.22 9.12 3.73
N LEU A 157 -18.98 8.07 3.40
CA LEU A 157 -19.27 7.67 2.03
C LEU A 157 -19.88 8.79 1.19
N GLU A 158 -20.88 9.50 1.72
CA GLU A 158 -21.55 10.58 0.97
C GLU A 158 -20.59 11.72 0.61
N ARG A 159 -19.65 12.06 1.51
CA ARG A 159 -18.64 13.09 1.27
C ARG A 159 -17.62 12.61 0.24
N LEU A 160 -17.19 11.35 0.32
CA LEU A 160 -16.27 10.73 -0.64
C LEU A 160 -16.86 10.65 -2.05
N MET A 161 -18.17 10.39 -2.18
CA MET A 161 -18.86 10.42 -3.48
C MET A 161 -18.94 11.83 -4.09
N ARG A 162 -18.69 12.88 -3.31
CA ARG A 162 -18.64 14.29 -3.74
C ARG A 162 -17.21 14.86 -3.79
N ASN A 163 -16.19 14.01 -3.66
CA ASN A 163 -14.80 14.43 -3.66
C ASN A 163 -14.39 15.05 -5.02
N GLY A 164 -13.44 16.00 -5.00
CA GLY A 164 -12.94 16.64 -6.21
C GLY A 164 -12.20 15.70 -7.18
N SER A 165 -11.58 14.63 -6.68
CA SER A 165 -10.92 13.60 -7.49
C SER A 165 -11.91 12.61 -8.07
N ASP A 166 -11.87 12.46 -9.41
CA ASP A 166 -12.67 11.47 -10.14
C ASP A 166 -12.36 10.04 -9.69
N THR A 167 -11.10 9.75 -9.40
CA THR A 167 -10.65 8.43 -8.92
C THR A 167 -11.26 8.13 -7.55
N VAL A 168 -11.19 9.08 -6.61
CA VAL A 168 -11.81 8.92 -5.28
C VAL A 168 -13.32 8.68 -5.41
N ARG A 169 -14.02 9.43 -6.26
CA ARG A 169 -15.46 9.23 -6.48
C ARG A 169 -15.78 7.84 -7.03
N ARG A 170 -14.99 7.33 -8.00
CA ARG A 170 -15.16 5.97 -8.54
C ARG A 170 -14.95 4.90 -7.47
N MET A 171 -13.89 5.02 -6.67
CA MET A 171 -13.62 4.08 -5.58
C MET A 171 -14.74 4.14 -4.53
N ALA A 172 -15.20 5.33 -4.16
CA ALA A 172 -16.32 5.52 -3.24
C ALA A 172 -17.61 4.84 -3.75
N ALA A 173 -17.93 4.98 -5.04
CA ALA A 173 -19.09 4.36 -5.65
C ALA A 173 -19.08 2.82 -5.57
N SER A 174 -17.89 2.19 -5.55
CA SER A 174 -17.75 0.73 -5.41
C SER A 174 -18.27 0.18 -4.07
N PHE A 175 -18.42 1.04 -3.05
CA PHE A 175 -18.98 0.67 -1.75
C PHE A 175 -20.51 0.71 -1.73
N ALA A 176 -21.18 1.42 -2.64
CA ALA A 176 -22.63 1.57 -2.63
C ALA A 176 -23.39 0.25 -2.87
N SER A 177 -22.73 -0.73 -3.49
CA SER A 177 -23.25 -2.09 -3.70
C SER A 177 -22.94 -3.05 -2.55
N ARG A 178 -22.19 -2.62 -1.53
CA ARG A 178 -21.79 -3.43 -0.38
C ARG A 178 -22.64 -3.01 0.82
N PRO A 179 -23.32 -3.94 1.52
CA PRO A 179 -24.02 -3.58 2.75
C PRO A 179 -23.00 -3.03 3.76
N GLY A 180 -23.19 -1.79 4.19
CA GLY A 180 -22.47 -1.26 5.34
C GLY A 180 -22.73 -2.18 6.53
N ARG A 181 -21.69 -2.53 7.30
CA ARG A 181 -21.94 -3.20 8.58
C ARG A 181 -22.87 -2.30 9.40
N PRO A 182 -24.03 -2.78 9.88
CA PRO A 182 -24.86 -1.97 10.75
C PRO A 182 -24.00 -1.56 11.94
N ASP A 183 -23.93 -0.26 12.20
CA ASP A 183 -23.34 0.25 13.43
C ASP A 183 -23.98 -0.52 14.58
N ALA A 184 -23.14 -1.17 15.39
CA ALA A 184 -23.54 -1.67 16.69
C ALA A 184 -23.86 -0.44 17.54
N THR A 185 -25.07 0.08 17.34
CA THR A 185 -25.67 1.07 18.21
C THR A 185 -25.72 0.46 19.59
N VAL A 186 -25.01 1.11 20.52
CA VAL A 186 -25.09 0.89 21.95
C VAL A 186 -26.55 1.11 22.34
N THR A 187 -27.31 0.04 22.49
CA THR A 187 -28.52 0.06 23.31
C THR A 187 -28.06 0.04 24.76
N GLY A 188 -27.97 1.24 25.33
CA GLY A 188 -27.91 1.43 26.78
C GLY A 188 -29.08 0.68 27.41
N GLY A 189 -28.76 -0.14 28.42
CA GLY A 189 -29.76 -0.76 29.27
C GLY A 189 -30.44 0.29 30.13
N ASP A 190 -31.77 0.21 30.17
CA ASP A 190 -32.59 0.73 31.26
C ASP A 190 -32.39 -0.12 32.54
#